data_AF-A0A945M302-F1
#
_entry.id   AF-A0A945M302-F1
#
_cell.length_a   1.000
_cell.length_b   1.000
_cell.length_c   1.000
_cell.angle_alpha   90.00
_cell.angle_beta   90.00
_cell.angle_gamma   90.00
#
_symmetry.space_group_name_H-M   'P 1'
#
loop_
_entity.id
_entity.type
_entity.pdbx_description
1 polymer ?
#
loop_
_entity_poly.entity_id
_entity_poly.type
_entity_poly.pdbx_seq_one_letter_code
_entity_poly.pdbx_strand_id
1 'polypeptide(L)'
;MNDNERQIIIREYVRNYGSLSIIFGFIGIFILSFLLSPIAFIFGILALTNKEYIAGLIGIFFSILGVLTSPLLMALLHMPTITHIHNGVIL
;
A
#
# COMPACT_ATOMS: atom_id res chain seq x y z
N MET A 1 39.86 37.95 -12.04
CA MET A 1 39.32 36.71 -12.65
C MET A 1 38.36 36.14 -11.62
N ASN A 2 37.07 36.11 -11.92
CA ASN A 2 36.04 35.66 -10.99
C ASN A 2 35.62 34.25 -11.45
N ASP A 3 36.17 33.24 -10.79
CA ASP A 3 35.91 31.84 -11.08
C ASP A 3 34.48 31.53 -10.62
N ASN A 4 33.53 31.72 -11.52
CA ASN A 4 32.18 31.22 -11.37
C ASN A 4 32.24 29.69 -11.40
N GLU A 5 32.47 29.11 -10.23
CA GLU A 5 32.35 27.68 -9.98
C GLU A 5 30.98 27.24 -10.51
N ARG A 6 30.99 26.53 -11.64
CA ARG A 6 29.80 25.95 -12.22
C ARG A 6 29.35 24.86 -11.27
N GLN A 7 28.53 25.23 -10.30
CA GLN A 7 27.89 24.29 -9.39
C GLN A 7 26.92 23.46 -10.23
N ILE A 8 27.33 22.24 -10.59
CA ILE A 8 26.47 21.29 -11.29
C ILE A 8 25.41 20.85 -10.27
N ILE A 9 24.25 21.50 -10.30
CA ILE A 9 23.10 21.10 -9.50
C ILE A 9 22.56 19.80 -10.13
N ILE A 10 22.99 18.67 -9.59
CA ILE A 10 22.40 17.36 -9.91
C ILE A 10 21.01 17.39 -9.30
N ARG A 11 19.98 17.61 -10.14
CA ARG A 11 18.58 17.42 -9.75
C ARG A 11 18.38 15.93 -9.51
N GLU A 12 18.52 15.48 -8.27
CA GLU A 12 18.04 14.16 -7.87
C GLU A 12 16.54 14.14 -8.17
N TYR A 13 16.15 13.25 -9.08
CA TYR A 13 14.75 13.02 -9.42
C TYR A 13 14.10 12.42 -8.17
N VAL A 14 13.44 13.27 -7.38
CA VAL A 14 12.83 12.89 -6.10
C VAL A 14 11.80 11.80 -6.38
N ARG A 15 12.18 10.57 -6.08
CA ARG A 15 11.39 9.39 -6.42
C ARG A 15 10.52 9.08 -5.20
N ASN A 16 9.30 9.63 -5.19
CA ASN A 16 8.37 9.56 -4.07
C ASN A 16 7.73 8.17 -3.92
N TYR A 17 8.52 7.19 -3.47
CA TYR A 17 8.08 5.82 -3.27
C TYR A 17 7.04 5.68 -2.15
N GLY A 18 7.12 6.52 -1.12
CA GLY A 18 6.19 6.55 0.00
C GLY A 18 4.79 6.98 -0.42
N SER A 19 4.68 8.02 -1.25
CA SER A 19 3.38 8.45 -1.80
C SER A 19 2.72 7.33 -2.62
N LEU A 20 3.51 6.62 -3.44
CA LEU A 20 3.03 5.47 -4.20
C LEU A 20 2.55 4.34 -3.28
N SER A 21 3.30 4.03 -2.22
CA SER A 21 2.90 3.04 -1.22
C SER A 21 1.56 3.39 -0.55
N ILE A 22 1.36 4.66 -0.17
CA ILE A 22 0.10 5.12 0.43
C ILE A 22 -1.06 4.97 -0.57
N ILE A 23 -0.88 5.44 -1.81
CA ILE A 23 -1.94 5.38 -2.83
C ILE A 23 -2.34 3.94 -3.12
N PHE A 24 -1.35 3.07 -3.40
CA PHE A 24 -1.63 1.67 -3.67
C PHE A 24 -2.19 0.94 -2.43
N GLY A 25 -1.73 1.27 -1.23
CA GLY A 25 -2.25 0.72 0.02
C GLY A 25 -3.71 1.10 0.23
N PHE A 26 -4.04 2.39 0.08
CA PHE A 26 -5.39 2.91 0.26
C PHE A 26 -6.38 2.33 -0.77
N ILE A 27 -6.01 2.32 -2.06
CA ILE A 27 -6.84 1.71 -3.11
C ILE A 27 -6.96 0.19 -2.88
N GLY A 28 -5.88 -0.42 -2.39
CA GLY A 28 -5.85 -1.83 -2.01
C GLY A 28 -6.89 -2.19 -0.96
N ILE A 29 -7.23 -1.30 -0.04
CA ILE A 29 -8.24 -1.61 0.99
C ILE A 29 -9.62 -1.91 0.40
N PHE A 30 -10.01 -1.24 -0.69
CA PHE A 30 -11.40 -1.26 -1.17
C PHE A 30 -11.67 -2.15 -2.39
N ILE A 31 -10.73 -2.25 -3.34
CA ILE A 31 -11.05 -2.79 -4.69
C ILE A 31 -10.35 -4.12 -4.95
N LEU A 32 -9.02 -4.12 -4.90
CA LEU A 32 -8.19 -5.20 -5.43
C LEU A 32 -7.09 -5.57 -4.42
N SER A 33 -7.50 -5.74 -3.17
CA SER A 33 -6.60 -5.89 -2.02
C SER A 33 -5.56 -6.98 -2.20
N PHE A 34 -5.97 -8.11 -2.78
CA PHE A 34 -5.08 -9.24 -3.00
C PHE A 34 -3.87 -8.88 -3.89
N LEU A 35 -4.05 -8.01 -4.89
CA LEU A 35 -2.98 -7.63 -5.81
C LEU A 35 -2.28 -6.34 -5.37
N LEU A 36 -3.05 -5.33 -4.95
CA LEU A 36 -2.51 -4.02 -4.60
C LEU A 36 -1.82 -3.99 -3.24
N SER A 37 -2.23 -4.83 -2.29
CA SER A 37 -1.61 -4.84 -0.96
C SER A 37 -0.16 -5.33 -0.96
N PRO A 38 0.21 -6.45 -1.62
CA PRO A 38 1.61 -6.84 -1.75
C PRO A 38 2.48 -5.78 -2.42
N ILE A 39 1.93 -5.12 -3.44
CA ILE A 39 2.61 -4.02 -4.16
C ILE A 39 2.83 -2.84 -3.21
N ALA A 40 1.81 -2.44 -2.44
CA ALA A 40 1.90 -1.38 -1.45
C ALA A 40 2.93 -1.70 -0.35
N PHE A 41 3.00 -2.96 0.08
CA PHE A 41 4.00 -3.44 1.03
C PHE A 41 5.42 -3.31 0.50
N ILE A 42 5.66 -3.75 -0.74
CA ILE A 42 6.97 -3.62 -1.40
C ILE A 42 7.37 -2.15 -1.51
N PHE A 43 6.47 -1.28 -1.98
CA PHE A 43 6.75 0.15 -2.05
C PHE A 43 6.95 0.78 -0.67
N GLY A 44 6.27 0.28 0.36
CA GLY A 44 6.44 0.75 1.73
C GLY A 44 7.83 0.43 2.27
N ILE A 45 8.33 -0.79 2.03
CA ILE A 45 9.71 -1.19 2.36
C ILE A 45 10.71 -0.32 1.58
N LEU A 46 10.48 -0.09 0.27
CA LEU A 46 11.33 0.78 -0.53
C LEU A 46 11.33 2.23 -0.02
N ALA A 47 10.20 2.74 0.46
CA ALA A 47 10.10 4.07 1.04
C ALA A 47 10.90 4.20 2.35
N LEU A 48 10.94 3.15 3.19
CA LEU A 48 11.81 3.12 4.38
C LEU A 48 13.29 3.25 3.99
N THR A 49 13.73 2.54 2.94
CA THR A 49 15.11 2.62 2.44
C THR A 49 15.46 4.01 1.90
N ASN A 50 14.48 4.75 1.36
CA ASN A 50 14.66 6.11 0.84
C ASN A 50 14.48 7.22 1.91
N LYS A 51 14.53 6.87 3.20
CA LYS A 51 14.32 7.79 4.35
C LYS A 51 12.92 8.43 4.40
N GLU A 52 11.96 7.92 3.65
CA GLU A 52 10.54 8.33 3.70
C GLU A 52 9.77 7.53 4.76
N TYR A 53 10.26 7.56 6.00
CA TYR A 53 9.80 6.67 7.07
C TYR A 53 8.30 6.80 7.36
N ILE A 54 7.80 8.03 7.48
CA ILE A 54 6.39 8.28 7.80
C ILE A 54 5.49 7.72 6.68
N ALA A 55 5.81 8.03 5.44
CA ALA A 55 5.00 7.61 4.30
C ALA A 55 5.05 6.09 4.07
N GLY A 56 6.23 5.48 4.20
CA GLY A 56 6.37 4.04 4.08
C GLY A 56 5.67 3.27 5.20
N LEU A 57 5.70 3.76 6.44
CA LEU A 57 5.02 3.12 7.57
C LEU A 57 3.50 3.18 7.44
N ILE A 58 2.96 4.31 6.98
CA ILE A 58 1.52 4.44 6.65
C ILE A 58 1.13 3.49 5.51
N GLY A 59 1.94 3.39 4.46
CA GLY A 59 1.68 2.50 3.34
C GLY A 59 1.71 1.01 3.72
N ILE A 60 2.65 0.60 4.57
CA ILE A 60 2.69 -0.76 5.15
C ILE A 60 1.44 -1.02 5.99
N PHE A 61 1.03 -0.06 6.81
CA PHE A 61 -0.19 -0.19 7.62
C PHE A 61 -1.43 -0.38 6.75
N PHE A 62 -1.58 0.40 5.68
CA PHE A 62 -2.67 0.23 4.72
C PHE A 62 -2.60 -1.09 3.94
N SER A 63 -1.41 -1.58 3.63
CA SER A 63 -1.23 -2.92 3.07
C SER A 63 -1.82 -3.99 4.01
N ILE A 64 -1.46 -3.96 5.29
CA ILE A 64 -1.93 -4.94 6.28
C ILE A 64 -3.46 -4.88 6.41
N LEU A 65 -4.00 -3.66 6.54
CA LEU A 65 -5.45 -3.47 6.58
C LEU A 65 -6.13 -4.01 5.32
N GLY A 66 -5.56 -3.74 4.14
CA GLY A 66 -6.13 -4.22 2.89
C GLY A 66 -6.18 -5.75 2.80
N VAL A 67 -5.15 -6.46 3.27
CA VAL A 67 -5.21 -7.94 3.30
C VAL A 67 -6.31 -8.41 4.25
N LEU A 68 -6.39 -7.82 5.45
CA LEU A 68 -7.34 -8.19 6.49
C LEU A 68 -8.80 -7.88 6.09
N THR A 69 -9.04 -6.78 5.39
CA THR A 69 -10.38 -6.40 4.90
C THR A 69 -10.74 -7.06 3.58
N SER A 70 -9.85 -7.86 2.97
CA SER A 70 -10.12 -8.42 1.66
C SER A 70 -11.21 -9.50 1.71
N PRO A 71 -12.26 -9.40 0.87
CA PRO A 71 -13.28 -10.45 0.78
C PRO A 71 -12.69 -11.81 0.41
N LEU A 72 -11.58 -11.83 -0.34
CA LEU A 72 -10.90 -13.05 -0.77
C LEU A 72 -10.28 -13.80 0.40
N LEU A 73 -9.57 -13.11 1.30
CA LEU A 73 -8.98 -13.73 2.49
C LEU A 73 -10.10 -14.21 3.43
N MET A 74 -11.16 -13.42 3.58
CA MET A 74 -12.30 -13.75 4.43
C MET A 74 -13.08 -14.97 3.90
N ALA A 75 -13.19 -15.10 2.57
CA ALA A 75 -13.75 -16.29 1.92
C ALA A 75 -12.87 -17.53 2.13
N LEU A 76 -11.54 -17.41 2.03
CA LEU A 76 -10.60 -18.51 2.26
C LEU A 76 -10.67 -19.02 3.72
N LEU A 77 -10.82 -18.10 4.67
CA LEU A 77 -10.92 -18.40 6.11
C LEU A 77 -12.30 -18.92 6.55
N HIS A 78 -13.20 -19.23 5.61
CA HIS A 78 -14.57 -19.69 5.91
C HIS A 78 -15.31 -18.77 6.89
N MET A 79 -15.03 -17.47 6.82
CA MET A 79 -15.83 -16.43 7.47
C MET A 79 -16.66 -15.67 6.43
N PRO A 80 -17.39 -16.31 5.49
CA PRO A 80 -18.39 -15.54 4.78
C PRO A 80 -19.36 -15.04 5.84
N THR A 81 -19.70 -13.76 5.76
CA THR A 81 -20.70 -13.07 6.58
C THR A 81 -21.73 -14.08 7.07
N ILE A 82 -21.73 -14.37 8.38
CA ILE A 82 -22.73 -15.26 8.99
C ILE A 82 -24.05 -14.49 8.92
N THR A 83 -24.68 -14.53 7.76
CA THR A 83 -26.06 -14.12 7.59
C THR A 83 -26.87 -15.21 8.27
N HIS A 84 -27.34 -14.94 9.49
CA HIS A 84 -28.38 -15.73 10.12
C HIS A 84 -29.66 -15.56 9.28
N ILE A 85 -29.76 -16.31 8.18
CA ILE A 85 -30.98 -16.43 7.39
C ILE A 85 -31.88 -17.37 8.18
N HIS A 86 -32.82 -16.81 8.92
CA HIS A 86 -33.78 -17.59 9.73
C HIS A 86 -34.64 -18.52 8.87
N ASN A 87 -34.80 -18.25 7.56
CA ASN A 87 -35.70 -19.00 6.66
C ASN A 87 -35.12 -19.24 5.24
N GLY A 88 -34.19 -20.19 5.09
CA GLY A 88 -33.95 -20.83 3.80
C GLY A 88 -32.50 -20.85 3.33
N VAL A 89 -31.99 -22.07 3.16
CA VAL A 89 -30.75 -22.42 2.48
C VAL A 89 -30.85 -22.03 1.00
N ILE A 90 -29.75 -21.56 0.39
CA ILE A 90 -29.20 -22.06 -0.88
C ILE A 90 -27.75 -21.56 -1.02
N LEU A 91 -26.90 -22.50 -1.42
CA LEU A 91 -25.47 -22.40 -1.73
C LEU A 91 -25.16 -21.40 -2.85
#